data_AF-A0A2V7I1Q9-F1
#
_entry.id   AF-A0A2V7I1Q9-F1
#
_cell.length_a   1.000
_cell.length_b   1.000
_cell.length_c   1.000
_cell.angle_alpha   90.00
_cell.angle_beta   90.00
_cell.angle_gamma   90.00
#
_symmetry.space_group_name_H-M   'P 1'
#
loop_
_entity.id
_entity.type
_entity.pdbx_description
1 polymer ?
#
loop_
_entity_poly.entity_id
_entity_poly.type
_entity_poly.pdbx_seq_one_letter_code
_entity_poly.pdbx_strand_id
1 'polypeptide(L)'
;MALVGLVAIFTFACETARGGGWIPSILDPTAKATYGFQLVCNAKKNSVQGQLTYHDHGSNAAFPGGVDIHGEVPKIDLSTVPTTCAQLDIGSPPNITQFQGQYRPQGVGNCDAQPSECGMFTVFVADETFCPVPGEDAWAISLSGGRYDGYFNGNCVQGGNVTVFN
;
A
#
# COMPACT_ATOMS: atom_id res chain seq x y z
N MET A 1 -52.99 -0.36 -2.59
CA MET A 1 -51.94 -1.17 -3.25
C MET A 1 -50.84 -0.24 -3.71
N ALA A 2 -49.66 -0.32 -3.11
CA ALA A 2 -48.36 0.01 -3.70
C ALA A 2 -47.29 -0.35 -2.67
N LEU A 3 -46.74 -1.56 -2.76
CA LEU A 3 -45.58 -1.99 -2.00
C LEU A 3 -44.36 -1.47 -2.75
N VAL A 4 -43.70 -0.45 -2.24
CA VAL A 4 -42.43 0.07 -2.81
C VAL A 4 -41.33 -0.89 -2.39
N GLY A 5 -41.00 -1.83 -3.26
CA GLY A 5 -39.88 -2.75 -3.08
C GLY A 5 -38.55 -2.01 -3.27
N LEU A 6 -37.80 -1.87 -2.19
CA LEU A 6 -36.42 -1.38 -2.24
C LEU A 6 -35.56 -2.48 -2.87
N VAL A 7 -35.23 -2.35 -4.16
CA VAL A 7 -34.27 -3.22 -4.84
C VAL A 7 -32.87 -2.78 -4.40
N ALA A 8 -32.27 -3.50 -3.46
CA ALA A 8 -30.85 -3.38 -3.17
C ALA A 8 -30.08 -3.98 -4.36
N ILE A 9 -29.51 -3.10 -5.19
CA ILE A 9 -28.60 -3.49 -6.26
C ILE A 9 -27.27 -3.88 -5.59
N PHE A 10 -27.06 -5.17 -5.35
CA PHE A 10 -25.74 -5.69 -4.99
C PHE A 10 -24.82 -5.51 -6.21
N THR A 11 -24.05 -4.43 -6.24
CA THR A 11 -22.98 -4.23 -7.22
C THR A 11 -21.85 -5.20 -6.89
N PHE A 12 -21.82 -6.35 -7.55
CA PHE A 12 -20.74 -7.31 -7.41
C PHE A 12 -19.38 -6.69 -7.80
N ALA A 13 -18.49 -6.74 -6.81
CA ALA A 13 -17.07 -7.14 -6.89
C ALA A 13 -16.06 -6.17 -7.53
N CYS A 14 -15.96 -4.96 -6.98
CA CYS A 14 -14.64 -4.33 -6.87
C CYS A 14 -14.13 -4.55 -5.44
N GLU A 15 -13.33 -5.60 -5.28
CA GLU A 15 -12.64 -5.88 -4.03
C GLU A 15 -11.56 -4.80 -3.85
N THR A 16 -11.42 -4.26 -2.64
CA THR A 16 -10.53 -3.12 -2.39
C THR A 16 -9.75 -3.36 -1.12
N ALA A 17 -8.43 -3.54 -1.24
CA ALA A 17 -7.52 -3.37 -0.11
C ALA A 17 -7.17 -1.89 0.04
N ARG A 18 -7.26 -1.35 1.25
CA ARG A 18 -7.01 0.06 1.52
C ARG A 18 -6.53 0.25 2.94
N GLY A 19 -5.86 1.36 3.19
CA GLY A 19 -5.50 1.70 4.55
C GLY A 19 -4.82 3.05 4.60
N GLY A 20 -4.74 3.59 5.80
CA GLY A 20 -4.02 4.82 6.06
C GLY A 20 -3.75 4.95 7.53
N GLY A 21 -2.59 5.51 7.86
CA GLY A 21 -2.14 5.54 9.23
C GLY A 21 -0.70 6.01 9.35
N TRP A 22 -0.09 5.63 10.47
CA TRP A 22 1.31 5.92 10.72
C TRP A 22 1.98 4.85 11.57
N ILE A 23 3.29 4.72 11.36
CA ILE A 23 4.24 3.95 12.17
C ILE A 23 5.37 4.89 12.65
N PRO A 24 6.17 4.50 13.65
CA PRO A 24 7.40 5.22 13.97
C PRO A 24 8.31 5.33 12.74
N SER A 25 8.96 6.47 12.58
CA SER A 25 10.00 6.63 11.57
C SER A 25 11.22 5.78 11.95
N ILE A 26 11.81 5.12 10.96
CA ILE A 26 13.09 4.42 11.11
C ILE A 26 14.27 5.41 11.17
N LEU A 27 14.08 6.62 10.64
CA LEU A 27 15.10 7.66 10.56
C LEU A 27 15.19 8.47 11.85
N ASP A 28 14.07 8.63 12.55
CA ASP A 28 13.95 9.28 13.85
C ASP A 28 12.77 8.68 14.64
N PRO A 29 12.99 7.89 15.71
CA PRO A 29 11.90 7.26 16.47
C PRO A 29 10.89 8.23 17.11
N THR A 30 11.22 9.53 17.20
CA THR A 30 10.30 10.57 17.70
C THR A 30 9.42 11.17 16.59
N ALA A 31 9.75 10.90 15.34
CA ALA A 31 8.98 11.29 14.16
C ALA A 31 8.07 10.17 13.69
N LYS A 32 7.10 10.54 12.84
CA LYS A 32 6.14 9.61 12.24
C LYS A 32 6.52 9.33 10.79
N ALA A 33 6.26 8.10 10.36
CA ALA A 33 6.08 7.78 8.95
C ALA A 33 4.60 7.54 8.68
N THR A 34 4.00 8.41 7.88
CA THR A 34 2.58 8.35 7.50
C THR A 34 2.42 7.68 6.15
N TYR A 35 1.34 6.94 5.97
CA TYR A 35 1.05 6.24 4.73
C TYR A 35 -0.44 6.25 4.40
N GLY A 36 -0.74 6.09 3.12
CA GLY A 36 -2.09 5.85 2.61
C GLY A 36 -2.01 5.01 1.34
N PHE A 37 -2.87 4.03 1.19
CA PHE A 37 -2.90 3.20 -0.01
C PHE A 37 -4.31 2.76 -0.38
N GLN A 38 -4.49 2.47 -1.66
CA GLN A 38 -5.70 1.85 -2.18
C GLN A 38 -5.33 0.96 -3.36
N LEU A 39 -5.70 -0.32 -3.28
CA LEU A 39 -5.67 -1.28 -4.36
C LEU A 39 -7.10 -1.63 -4.74
N VAL A 40 -7.35 -1.76 -6.04
CA VAL A 40 -8.66 -2.14 -6.57
C VAL A 40 -8.48 -3.36 -7.45
N CYS A 41 -9.16 -4.46 -7.08
CA CYS A 41 -9.28 -5.63 -7.94
C CYS A 41 -10.59 -5.56 -8.72
N ASN A 42 -10.47 -5.50 -10.05
CA ASN A 42 -11.61 -5.55 -10.95
C ASN A 42 -11.87 -7.00 -11.34
N ALA A 43 -12.80 -7.67 -10.64
CA ALA A 43 -13.11 -9.08 -10.87
C ALA A 43 -13.57 -9.35 -12.32
N LYS A 44 -14.30 -8.41 -12.95
CA LYS A 44 -14.78 -8.56 -14.34
C LYS A 44 -13.65 -8.60 -15.36
N LYS A 45 -12.57 -7.87 -15.10
CA LYS A 45 -11.38 -7.80 -15.97
C LYS A 45 -10.24 -8.66 -15.44
N ASN A 46 -10.45 -9.33 -14.32
CA ASN A 46 -9.43 -10.02 -13.52
C ASN A 46 -8.12 -9.21 -13.46
N SER A 47 -8.18 -7.97 -12.97
CA SER A 47 -7.02 -7.07 -12.97
C SER A 47 -6.92 -6.27 -11.68
N VAL A 48 -5.70 -6.04 -11.19
CA VAL A 48 -5.43 -5.23 -10.00
C VAL A 48 -4.60 -3.99 -10.35
N GLN A 49 -4.88 -2.88 -9.68
CA GLN A 49 -4.13 -1.63 -9.80
C GLN A 49 -4.30 -0.82 -8.51
N GLY A 50 -3.50 0.23 -8.31
CA GLY A 50 -3.62 1.01 -7.09
C GLY A 50 -2.64 2.16 -6.97
N GLN A 51 -2.70 2.83 -5.83
CA GLN A 51 -1.87 3.97 -5.49
C GLN A 51 -1.39 3.89 -4.04
N LEU A 52 -0.27 4.58 -3.78
CA LEU A 52 0.38 4.70 -2.49
C LEU A 52 0.82 6.15 -2.29
N THR A 53 0.66 6.66 -1.08
CA THR A 53 1.37 7.84 -0.57
C THR A 53 2.13 7.43 0.69
N TYR A 54 3.35 7.93 0.83
CA TYR A 54 4.18 7.63 1.98
C TYR A 54 5.08 8.83 2.30
N HIS A 55 5.07 9.25 3.57
CA HIS A 55 5.87 10.35 4.08
C HIS A 55 6.55 9.93 5.39
N ASP A 56 7.85 9.67 5.36
CA ASP A 56 8.67 9.57 6.57
C ASP A 56 9.23 10.95 6.92
N HIS A 57 8.76 11.48 8.06
CA HIS A 57 9.15 12.80 8.55
C HIS A 57 10.45 12.81 9.37
N GLY A 58 11.03 11.65 9.66
CA GLY A 58 12.37 11.57 10.23
C GLY A 58 13.43 11.89 9.19
N SER A 59 14.64 12.22 9.62
CA SER A 59 15.73 12.54 8.70
C SER A 59 17.08 12.13 9.25
N ASN A 60 17.99 11.70 8.38
CA ASN A 60 19.38 11.43 8.71
C ASN A 60 20.30 11.76 7.53
N ALA A 61 21.59 11.43 7.64
CA ALA A 61 22.57 11.73 6.60
C ALA A 61 22.32 10.99 5.27
N ALA A 62 21.70 9.80 5.30
CA ALA A 62 21.36 9.04 4.09
C ALA A 62 20.08 9.55 3.43
N PHE A 63 19.13 10.05 4.23
CA PHE A 63 17.82 10.54 3.80
C PHE A 63 17.58 11.96 4.35
N PRO A 64 18.29 12.97 3.78
CA PRO A 64 18.11 14.36 4.19
C PRO A 64 16.72 14.85 3.82
N GLY A 65 15.99 15.39 4.79
CA GLY A 65 14.59 15.80 4.63
C GLY A 65 13.57 14.66 4.67
N GLY A 66 14.01 13.42 4.93
CA GLY A 66 13.15 12.24 5.03
C GLY A 66 12.83 11.59 3.69
N VAL A 67 11.73 10.83 3.67
CA VAL A 67 11.26 10.11 2.48
C VAL A 67 9.86 10.58 2.16
N ASP A 68 9.63 11.00 0.92
CA ASP A 68 8.32 11.45 0.47
C ASP A 68 8.06 10.92 -0.94
N ILE A 69 7.07 10.04 -1.09
CA ILE A 69 6.78 9.38 -2.36
C ILE A 69 5.30 9.34 -2.70
N HIS A 70 5.03 9.38 -4.00
CA HIS A 70 3.79 8.92 -4.60
C HIS A 70 4.07 7.65 -5.40
N GLY A 71 3.38 6.57 -5.06
CA GLY A 71 3.51 5.27 -5.70
C GLY A 71 2.31 4.93 -6.57
N GLU A 72 2.56 4.32 -7.72
CA GLU A 72 1.56 3.74 -8.61
C GLU A 72 1.80 2.24 -8.74
N VAL A 73 0.77 1.45 -8.42
CA VAL A 73 0.75 0.02 -8.77
C VAL A 73 0.21 -0.06 -10.19
N PRO A 74 1.02 -0.48 -11.18
CA PRO A 74 0.56 -0.57 -12.56
C PRO A 74 -0.60 -1.54 -12.64
N LYS A 75 -1.43 -1.38 -13.67
CA LYS A 75 -2.49 -2.35 -13.92
C LYS A 75 -1.88 -3.69 -14.31
N ILE A 76 -2.09 -4.70 -13.46
CA ILE A 76 -1.68 -6.08 -13.69
C ILE A 76 -2.91 -6.86 -14.16
N ASP A 77 -2.77 -7.55 -15.30
CA ASP A 77 -3.75 -8.53 -15.74
C ASP A 77 -3.50 -9.85 -15.00
N LEU A 78 -4.38 -10.18 -14.05
CA LEU A 78 -4.26 -11.37 -13.22
C LEU A 78 -4.49 -12.66 -14.03
N SER A 79 -5.02 -12.60 -15.27
CA SER A 79 -5.08 -13.79 -16.13
C SER A 79 -3.70 -14.28 -16.60
N THR A 80 -2.67 -13.44 -16.46
CA THR A 80 -1.29 -13.76 -16.83
C THR A 80 -0.48 -14.37 -15.68
N VAL A 81 -1.07 -14.47 -14.48
CA VAL A 81 -0.47 -15.04 -13.27
C VAL A 81 -1.42 -16.06 -12.63
N PRO A 82 -0.94 -17.01 -11.81
CA PRO A 82 -1.79 -18.00 -11.15
C PRO A 82 -2.54 -17.40 -9.93
N THR A 83 -3.21 -16.28 -10.13
CA THR A 83 -3.94 -15.55 -9.08
C THR A 83 -5.18 -14.90 -9.71
N THR A 84 -6.24 -14.73 -8.92
CA THR A 84 -7.47 -14.03 -9.32
C THR A 84 -7.88 -13.09 -8.19
N CYS A 85 -8.78 -12.14 -8.48
CA CYS A 85 -9.35 -11.29 -7.43
C CYS A 85 -9.92 -12.13 -6.27
N ALA A 86 -10.72 -13.14 -6.57
CA ALA A 86 -11.24 -14.08 -5.57
C ALA A 86 -10.15 -14.81 -4.77
N GLN A 87 -8.97 -15.05 -5.33
CA GLN A 87 -7.85 -15.65 -4.58
C GLN A 87 -7.08 -14.63 -3.74
N LEU A 88 -7.07 -13.35 -4.12
CA LEU A 88 -6.58 -12.27 -3.28
C LEU A 88 -7.48 -12.09 -2.05
N ASP A 89 -8.80 -12.17 -2.23
CA ASP A 89 -9.79 -12.13 -1.14
C ASP A 89 -9.65 -13.28 -0.15
N ILE A 90 -9.34 -14.49 -0.63
CA ILE A 90 -9.18 -15.63 0.29
C ILE A 90 -7.96 -15.43 1.20
N GLY A 91 -6.95 -14.65 0.77
CA GLY A 91 -5.71 -14.37 1.51
C GLY A 91 -4.96 -15.66 1.89
N SER A 92 -3.85 -15.96 1.23
CA SER A 92 -2.97 -17.07 1.67
C SER A 92 -1.55 -16.58 1.89
N PRO A 93 -1.18 -16.20 3.13
CA PRO A 93 -1.95 -16.32 4.38
C PRO A 93 -3.09 -15.29 4.48
N PRO A 94 -4.16 -15.58 5.25
CA PRO A 94 -5.28 -14.65 5.40
C PRO A 94 -4.82 -13.38 6.09
N ASN A 95 -5.56 -12.30 5.84
CA ASN A 95 -5.30 -10.98 6.41
C ASN A 95 -3.96 -10.35 6.02
N ILE A 96 -3.36 -10.76 4.90
CA ILE A 96 -2.09 -10.21 4.41
C ILE A 96 -2.26 -9.74 2.97
N THR A 97 -1.66 -8.61 2.64
CA THR A 97 -1.51 -8.18 1.26
C THR A 97 -0.10 -7.64 1.03
N GLN A 98 0.53 -8.07 -0.06
CA GLN A 98 1.78 -7.52 -0.54
C GLN A 98 1.57 -6.95 -1.93
N PHE A 99 2.10 -5.75 -2.19
CA PHE A 99 2.01 -5.13 -3.49
C PHE A 99 3.26 -4.32 -3.81
N GLN A 100 3.48 -4.10 -5.11
CA GLN A 100 4.66 -3.42 -5.61
C GLN A 100 4.29 -2.49 -6.76
N GLY A 101 5.09 -1.46 -6.96
CA GLY A 101 4.85 -0.47 -7.99
C GLY A 101 6.04 0.45 -8.18
N GLN A 102 5.84 1.47 -9.01
CA GLN A 102 6.83 2.52 -9.23
C GLN A 102 6.51 3.70 -8.32
N TYR A 103 7.54 4.34 -7.77
CA TYR A 103 7.38 5.57 -7.01
C TYR A 103 8.04 6.75 -7.70
N ARG A 104 7.49 7.94 -7.44
CA ARG A 104 8.10 9.24 -7.71
C ARG A 104 8.31 9.98 -6.39
N PRO A 105 9.48 10.58 -6.14
CA PRO A 105 9.65 11.49 -5.02
C PRO A 105 8.69 12.68 -5.15
N GLN A 106 7.99 13.07 -4.08
CA GLN A 106 7.16 14.28 -4.12
C GLN A 106 8.04 15.54 -3.98
N GLY A 107 7.57 16.66 -4.54
CA GLY A 107 8.25 17.96 -4.49
C GLY A 107 9.24 18.20 -5.64
N VAL A 108 10.37 17.49 -5.67
CA VAL A 108 11.49 17.75 -6.61
C VAL A 108 11.90 16.55 -7.46
N GLY A 109 11.14 15.45 -7.40
CA GLY A 109 11.45 14.21 -8.11
C GLY A 109 11.47 14.40 -9.63
N ASN A 110 12.60 14.07 -10.28
CA ASN A 110 12.70 14.03 -11.74
C ASN A 110 12.91 12.59 -12.23
N CYS A 111 11.84 11.93 -12.71
CA CYS A 111 11.94 10.59 -13.29
C CYS A 111 12.77 10.55 -14.59
N ASP A 112 12.90 11.68 -15.28
CA ASP A 112 13.63 11.79 -16.55
C ASP A 112 15.13 12.06 -16.34
N ALA A 113 15.57 12.30 -15.09
CA ALA A 113 16.98 12.45 -14.75
C ALA A 113 17.79 11.16 -15.02
N GLN A 114 19.11 11.29 -15.12
CA GLN A 114 20.03 10.17 -15.24
C GLN A 114 21.14 10.27 -14.18
N PRO A 115 21.18 9.37 -13.17
CA PRO A 115 20.21 8.29 -12.94
C PRO A 115 18.81 8.83 -12.58
N SER A 116 17.76 8.06 -12.90
CA SER A 116 16.38 8.43 -12.56
C SER A 116 16.21 8.56 -11.06
N GLU A 117 15.49 9.57 -10.60
CA GLU A 117 15.14 9.69 -9.17
C GLU A 117 13.94 8.82 -8.77
N CYS A 118 13.28 8.22 -9.75
CA CYS A 118 12.15 7.33 -9.56
C CYS A 118 12.65 5.90 -9.37
N GLY A 119 11.92 5.12 -8.58
CA GLY A 119 12.31 3.77 -8.22
C GLY A 119 11.12 2.85 -8.07
N MET A 120 11.37 1.70 -7.44
CA MET A 120 10.35 0.71 -7.12
C MET A 120 10.07 0.72 -5.62
N PHE A 121 8.83 0.45 -5.27
CA PHE A 121 8.44 0.17 -3.89
C PHE A 121 7.87 -1.24 -3.79
N THR A 122 8.03 -1.85 -2.62
CA THR A 122 7.29 -3.04 -2.18
C THR A 122 6.69 -2.71 -0.83
N VAL A 123 5.40 -2.97 -0.67
CA VAL A 123 4.67 -2.80 0.57
C VAL A 123 4.13 -4.15 1.02
N PHE A 124 4.24 -4.39 2.32
CA PHE A 124 3.58 -5.47 3.04
C PHE A 124 2.60 -4.86 4.04
N VAL A 125 1.37 -5.38 4.05
CA VAL A 125 0.36 -5.02 5.03
C VAL A 125 -0.26 -6.28 5.63
N ALA A 126 -0.58 -6.19 6.92
CA ALA A 126 -1.31 -7.23 7.61
C ALA A 126 -2.42 -6.61 8.48
N ASP A 127 -3.59 -7.22 8.46
CA ASP A 127 -4.81 -6.79 9.15
C ASP A 127 -5.02 -7.68 10.38
N GLU A 128 -5.03 -7.09 11.58
CA GLU A 128 -5.19 -7.80 12.85
C GLU A 128 -4.20 -8.96 13.10
N THR A 129 -2.99 -8.91 12.52
CA THR A 129 -1.98 -9.98 12.66
C THR A 129 -0.53 -9.45 12.59
N PHE A 130 0.45 -10.29 12.91
CA PHE A 130 1.90 -10.01 13.12
C PHE A 130 2.29 -9.21 14.35
N CYS A 131 1.43 -8.35 14.87
CA CYS A 131 1.76 -7.50 16.00
C CYS A 131 1.61 -8.18 17.37
N PRO A 132 2.37 -7.77 18.40
CA PRO A 132 2.31 -8.39 19.72
C PRO A 132 0.95 -8.24 20.41
N VAL A 133 0.20 -7.18 20.08
CA VAL A 133 -1.14 -6.94 20.60
C VAL A 133 -2.16 -7.52 19.61
N PRO A 134 -3.08 -8.38 20.08
CA PRO A 134 -4.14 -8.92 19.22
C PRO A 134 -5.00 -7.81 18.60
N GLY A 135 -5.27 -7.92 17.30
CA GLY A 135 -6.08 -6.93 16.57
C GLY A 135 -5.30 -5.71 16.08
N GLU A 136 -3.98 -5.65 16.25
CA GLU A 136 -3.16 -4.61 15.64
C GLU A 136 -2.76 -4.96 14.20
N ASP A 137 -2.73 -3.93 13.36
CA ASP A 137 -2.28 -4.01 11.98
C ASP A 137 -0.75 -3.86 11.91
N ALA A 138 -0.15 -4.45 10.87
CA ALA A 138 1.26 -4.26 10.53
C ALA A 138 1.42 -3.60 9.15
N TRP A 139 2.42 -2.72 9.04
CA TRP A 139 2.79 -2.04 7.81
C TRP A 139 4.30 -2.09 7.62
N ALA A 140 4.76 -2.40 6.41
CA ALA A 140 6.16 -2.24 6.03
C ALA A 140 6.30 -1.80 4.57
N ILE A 141 7.35 -1.03 4.29
CA ILE A 141 7.72 -0.56 2.97
C ILE A 141 9.23 -0.73 2.75
N SER A 142 9.59 -1.17 1.55
CA SER A 142 10.96 -1.17 1.04
C SER A 142 11.01 -0.39 -0.27
N LEU A 143 12.03 0.45 -0.43
CA LEU A 143 12.30 1.20 -1.66
C LEU A 143 13.61 0.73 -2.28
N SER A 144 13.62 0.60 -3.61
CA SER A 144 14.78 0.17 -4.37
C SER A 144 14.92 0.98 -5.65
N GLY A 145 16.15 1.36 -6.00
CA GLY A 145 16.44 2.32 -7.06
C GLY A 145 15.92 3.72 -6.74
N GLY A 146 16.24 4.67 -7.61
CA GLY A 146 15.81 6.05 -7.47
C GLY A 146 16.49 6.79 -6.31
N ARG A 147 15.88 7.89 -5.88
CA ARG A 147 16.40 8.78 -4.84
C ARG A 147 16.50 8.12 -3.45
N TYR A 148 15.62 7.19 -3.16
CA TYR A 148 15.48 6.58 -1.83
C TYR A 148 15.90 5.11 -1.80
N ASP A 149 16.85 4.72 -2.66
CA ASP A 149 17.35 3.35 -2.74
C ASP A 149 17.85 2.83 -1.39
N GLY A 150 17.49 1.59 -1.06
CA GLY A 150 17.86 0.92 0.19
C GLY A 150 17.06 1.35 1.42
N TYR A 151 16.07 2.24 1.29
CA TYR A 151 15.20 2.61 2.39
C TYR A 151 14.25 1.46 2.76
N PHE A 152 14.12 1.19 4.06
CA PHE A 152 13.16 0.23 4.61
C PHE A 152 12.61 0.74 5.93
N ASN A 153 11.28 0.67 6.11
CA ASN A 153 10.64 0.92 7.40
C ASN A 153 9.46 -0.03 7.58
N GLY A 154 9.28 -0.55 8.79
CA GLY A 154 8.15 -1.41 9.11
C GLY A 154 7.91 -1.48 10.61
N ASN A 155 6.64 -1.49 11.00
CA ASN A 155 6.22 -1.58 12.40
C ASN A 155 4.73 -1.95 12.51
N CYS A 156 4.29 -2.13 13.75
CA CYS A 156 2.87 -2.12 14.09
C CYS A 156 2.29 -0.71 13.90
N VAL A 157 1.08 -0.65 13.33
CA VAL A 157 0.37 0.59 13.06
C VAL A 157 -0.02 1.24 14.38
N GLN A 158 0.46 2.46 14.64
CA GLN A 158 0.20 3.17 15.89
C GLN A 158 -0.98 4.14 15.82
N GLY A 159 -1.55 4.33 14.62
CA GLY A 159 -2.83 4.99 14.44
C GLY A 159 -3.27 4.99 12.99
N GLY A 160 -4.58 4.88 12.78
CA GLY A 160 -5.17 4.54 11.49
C GLY A 160 -5.61 3.07 11.47
N ASN A 161 -5.89 2.55 10.28
CA ASN A 161 -6.26 1.16 10.09
C ASN A 161 -5.93 0.68 8.67
N VAL A 162 -5.82 -0.63 8.53
CA VAL A 162 -5.68 -1.36 7.28
C VAL A 162 -6.95 -2.17 7.02
N THR A 163 -7.21 -2.45 5.76
CA THR A 163 -8.16 -3.45 5.31
C THR A 163 -7.54 -4.11 4.10
N VAL A 164 -7.32 -5.41 4.16
CA VAL A 164 -6.78 -6.21 3.06
C VAL A 164 -7.91 -6.80 2.22
N PHE A 165 -7.57 -7.41 1.09
CA PHE A 165 -8.55 -8.18 0.32
C PHE A 165 -9.10 -9.32 1.21
N ASN A 166 -10.43 -9.47 1.25
CA ASN A 166 -11.15 -10.39 2.13
C ASN A 166 -12.52 -10.80 1.59
#